data_AF-A0A6N4TBL1-F1
#
_entry.id   AF-A0A6N4TBL1-F1
#
_cell.length_a   1.000
_cell.length_b   1.000
_cell.length_c   1.000
_cell.angle_alpha   90.00
_cell.angle_beta   90.00
_cell.angle_gamma   90.00
#
_symmetry.space_group_name_H-M   'P 1'
#
loop_
_entity.id
_entity.type
_entity.pdbx_description
1 polymer ?
#
loop_
_entity_poly.entity_id
_entity_poly.type
_entity_poly.pdbx_seq_one_letter_code
_entity_poly.pdbx_strand_id
1 'polypeptide(L)' 'MASPGKKSFPLRIDPLLWNEIERMAAQELRSANAQVEYLLRQALKQQGRHVPTAKTASDGAEKDGEQIEE' A
#
# COMPACT_ATOMS: atom_id res chain seq x y z
N MET A 1 -6.24 8.09 15.15
CA MET A 1 -6.19 6.61 15.23
C MET A 1 -5.50 6.10 13.97
N ALA A 2 -4.54 5.18 14.11
CA ALA A 2 -3.93 4.54 12.95
C ALA A 2 -5.00 3.79 12.15
N SER A 3 -4.96 3.85 10.82
CA SER A 3 -5.87 3.07 9.98
C SER A 3 -5.72 1.58 10.29
N PRO A 4 -6.81 0.83 10.58
CA PRO A 4 -6.73 -0.60 10.85
C PRO A 4 -5.98 -1.33 9.72
N GLY A 5 -5.06 -2.22 10.08
CA GLY A 5 -4.29 -3.01 9.12
C GLY A 5 -3.16 -2.27 8.39
N LYS A 6 -2.81 -1.04 8.80
CA LYS A 6 -1.66 -0.29 8.24
C LYS A 6 -0.51 -0.23 9.24
N LYS A 7 0.69 -0.59 8.79
CA LYS A 7 1.93 -0.46 9.58
C LYS A 7 2.38 0.99 9.60
N SER A 8 2.53 1.57 10.79
CA SER A 8 3.18 2.88 10.96
C SER A 8 4.71 2.69 10.97
N PHE A 9 5.42 3.48 10.16
CA PHE A 9 6.88 3.41 10.03
C PHE A 9 7.48 4.81 9.97
N PRO A 10 8.54 5.11 10.76
CA PRO A 10 9.22 6.39 10.68
C PRO A 10 10.05 6.47 9.38
N LEU A 11 9.60 7.31 8.44
CA LEU A 11 10.29 7.52 7.16
C LEU A 11 11.24 8.72 7.26
N ARG A 12 12.50 8.52 6.89
CA ARG A 12 13.45 9.63 6.66
C ARG A 12 13.39 9.98 5.18
N ILE A 13 12.90 11.17 4.86
CA ILE A 13 12.73 11.66 3.50
C ILE A 13 13.27 13.09 3.39
N ASP A 14 13.79 13.44 2.23
CA ASP A 14 14.15 14.82 1.91
C ASP A 14 12.88 15.71 1.94
N PRO A 15 12.88 16.84 2.69
CA PRO A 15 11.77 17.79 2.72
C PRO A 15 11.32 18.28 1.33
N LEU A 16 12.25 18.51 0.40
CA LEU A 16 11.90 18.99 -0.94
C LEU A 16 11.13 17.93 -1.73
N LEU A 17 11.54 16.66 -1.60
CA LEU A 17 10.82 15.54 -2.19
C LEU A 17 9.43 15.39 -1.57
N TRP A 18 9.31 15.55 -0.25
CA TRP A 18 8.03 15.47 0.44
C TRP A 18 7.04 16.53 -0.08
N ASN A 19 7.49 17.76 -0.27
CA ASN A 19 6.65 18.85 -0.78
C ASN A 19 6.09 18.55 -2.18
N GLU A 20 6.89 17.96 -3.07
CA GLU A 20 6.41 17.57 -4.40
C GLU A 20 5.38 16.44 -4.32
N ILE A 21 5.58 15.46 -3.42
CA ILE A 21 4.60 14.39 -3.17
C ILE A 21 3.30 14.98 -2.63
N GLU A 22 3.35 15.94 -1.71
CA GLU A 22 2.16 16.61 -1.18
C GLU A 22 1.43 17.40 -2.26
N ARG A 23 2.15 18.12 -3.13
CA ARG A 23 1.54 18.85 -4.25
C ARG A 23 0.82 17.89 -5.21
N MET A 24 1.46 16.78 -5.55
CA MET A 24 0.87 15.76 -6.41
C MET A 24 -0.36 15.11 -5.76
N ALA A 25 -0.28 14.80 -4.46
CA ALA A 25 -1.40 14.25 -3.70
C ALA A 25 -2.61 15.21 -3.69
N ALA A 26 -2.36 16.52 -3.51
CA ALA A 26 -3.40 17.54 -3.54
C ALA A 26 -4.10 17.63 -4.91
N GLN A 27 -3.33 17.50 -6.01
CA GLN A 27 -3.88 17.48 -7.36
C GLN A 27 -4.77 16.26 -7.63
N GLU A 28 -4.45 15.12 -7.02
CA GLU A 28 -5.22 13.87 -7.12
C GLU A 28 -6.33 13.72 -6.07
N LEU A 29 -6.60 14.76 -5.25
CA LEU A 29 -7.56 14.74 -4.15
C LEU A 29 -7.31 13.57 -3.16
N ARG A 30 -6.05 13.33 -2.87
CA ARG A 30 -5.57 12.22 -2.04
C ARG A 30 -4.75 12.74 -0.85
N SER A 31 -4.71 11.97 0.24
CA SER A 31 -3.74 12.23 1.31
C SER A 31 -2.30 11.91 0.89
N ALA A 32 -1.32 12.63 1.43
CA ALA A 32 0.09 12.39 1.17
C ALA A 32 0.49 10.92 1.43
N ASN A 33 0.01 10.32 2.53
CA ASN A 33 0.26 8.92 2.86
C ASN A 33 -0.29 7.95 1.80
N ALA A 34 -1.51 8.20 1.30
CA ALA A 34 -2.07 7.37 0.25
C ALA A 34 -1.32 7.56 -1.09
N GLN A 35 -0.72 8.73 -1.34
CA GLN A 35 0.08 8.97 -2.55
C GLN A 35 1.41 8.22 -2.46
N VAL A 36 2.06 8.24 -1.30
CA VAL A 36 3.25 7.41 -1.04
C VAL A 36 2.94 5.93 -1.24
N GLU A 37 1.83 5.41 -0.70
CA GLU A 37 1.46 4.01 -0.91
C GLU A 37 1.25 3.69 -2.40
N TYR A 38 0.60 4.58 -3.15
CA TYR A 38 0.41 4.43 -4.59
C TYR A 38 1.74 4.36 -5.36
N LEU A 39 2.64 5.31 -5.11
CA LEU A 39 3.96 5.36 -5.74
C LEU A 39 4.79 4.10 -5.45
N LEU A 40 4.79 3.65 -4.19
CA LEU A 40 5.52 2.42 -3.80
C LEU A 40 4.97 1.18 -4.50
N ARG A 41 3.63 1.06 -4.61
CA ARG A 41 3.00 -0.05 -5.34
C ARG A 41 3.32 0.00 -6.84
N GLN A 42 3.32 1.19 -7.43
CA GLN A 42 3.72 1.36 -8.83
C GLN A 42 5.18 0.97 -9.05
N ALA A 43 6.11 1.43 -8.21
CA ALA A 43 7.51 1.11 -8.32
C ALA A 43 7.76 -0.40 -8.22
N LEU A 44 7.11 -1.09 -7.28
CA LEU A 44 7.19 -2.55 -7.16
C LEU A 44 6.61 -3.26 -8.38
N LYS A 45 5.47 -2.79 -8.90
CA LYS A 45 4.87 -3.34 -10.12
C LYS A 45 5.80 -3.19 -11.33
N GLN A 46 6.47 -2.05 -11.49
CA GLN A 46 7.45 -1.83 -12.55
C GLN A 46 8.66 -2.78 -12.44
N GLN A 47 8.99 -3.22 -11.22
CA GLN A 47 10.00 -4.26 -10.97
C GLN A 47 9.46 -5.70 -11.07
N GLY A 48 8.22 -5.89 -11.54
CA GLY A 48 7.59 -7.21 -11.64
C GLY A 48 7.16 -7.81 -10.30
N ARG A 49 7.14 -7.02 -9.22
CA ARG A 49 6.68 -7.46 -7.88
C ARG A 49 5.22 -7.08 -7.68
N HIS A 50 4.35 -8.08 -7.56
CA HIS A 50 2.94 -7.86 -7.28
C HIS A 50 2.69 -7.84 -5.76
N VAL A 51 2.16 -6.72 -5.24
CA VAL A 51 1.75 -6.61 -3.84
C VAL A 51 0.25 -6.89 -3.75
N PRO A 52 -0.18 -8.00 -3.11
CA PRO A 52 -1.60 -8.28 -2.95
C PRO A 52 -2.29 -7.15 -2.18
N THR A 53 -3.55 -6.93 -2.49
CA THR A 53 -4.41 -6.04 -1.71
C THR A 53 -4.95 -6.79 -0.50
N ALA A 54 -5.34 -6.08 0.55
CA ALA A 54 -5.92 -6.70 1.75
C ALA A 54 -7.15 -7.58 1.40
N LYS A 55 -7.93 -7.19 0.39
CA LYS A 55 -9.08 -7.95 -0.12
C LYS A 55 -8.66 -9.27 -0.78
N THR A 56 -7.57 -9.28 -1.55
CA THR A 56 -7.05 -10.52 -2.16
C THR A 56 -6.30 -11.43 -1.18
N ALA A 57 -5.84 -10.89 -0.04
CA ALA A 57 -5.17 -11.66 0.99
C ALA A 57 -6.15 -12.46 1.88
N SER A 58 -7.36 -11.93 2.12
CA SER A 58 -8.44 -12.67 2.79
C SER A 58 -9.00 -13.79 1.92
N ASP A 59 -9.21 -13.53 0.61
CA ASP A 59 -9.81 -14.51 -0.31
C ASP A 59 -8.89 -15.72 -0.60
N GLY A 60 -7.57 -15.56 -0.45
CA GLY A 60 -6.60 -16.65 -0.62
C GLY A 60 -6.48 -17.55 0.62
N ALA A 61 -6.75 -17.03 1.82
CA ALA A 61 -6.67 -17.79 3.06
C ALA A 61 -7.89 -18.69 3.29
N GLU A 62 -9.05 -18.37 2.70
CA GLU A 62 -10.26 -19.20 2.79
C GLU A 62 -10.20 -20.46 1.90
N LYS A 63 -9.42 -20.46 0.81
CA LYS A 63 -9.37 -21.59 -0.13
C LYS A 63 -8.41 -22.72 0.25
N ASP A 64 -7.48 -22.47 1.16
CA ASP A 64 -6.50 -23.46 1.59
C ASP A 64 -6.99 -24.28 2.81
N GLY A 65 -8.13 -23.92 3.40
CA GLY A 65 -8.71 -24.58 4.58
C GLY A 65 -9.76 -25.66 4.31
N GLU A 66 -10.16 -25.89 3.06
CA GLU A 66 -11.31 -26.75 2.72
C GLU A 66 -10.93 -28.03 1.93
N GLN A 67 -9.65 -28.44 2.02
CA GLN A 67 -9.17 -29.71 1.43
C GLN A 67 -8.38 -30.53 2.45
N ILE A 68 -8.89 -30.64 3.68
CA ILE A 68 -8.46 -31.71 4.61
C ILE A 68 -9.67 -32.09 5.46
N GLU A 69 -10.57 -32.92 4.94
CA GLU A 69 -11.25 -34.00 5.67
C GLU A 69 -12.29 -34.70 4.77
N GLU A 70 -12.18 -36.05 4.79
CA GLU A 70 -13.03 -37.12 4.22
C GLU A 70 -12.93 -37.47 2.72
#